data_AF-A0A4R9IIS5-F1
#
_entry.id   AF-A0A4R9IIS5-F1
#
_cell.length_a   1.000
_cell.length_b   1.000
_cell.length_c   1.000
_cell.angle_alpha   90.00
_cell.angle_beta   90.00
_cell.angle_gamma   90.00
#
_symmetry.space_group_name_H-M   'P 1'
#
loop_
_entity.id
_entity.type
_entity.pdbx_description
1 polymer ?
#
loop_
_entity_poly.entity_id
_entity_poly.type
_entity_poly.pdbx_seq_one_letter_code
_entity_poly.pdbx_strand_id
1 'polypeptide(L)'
;MVRKSIVFCLLLLTIVIYAESERLTIPLKRGQGSDVLYFDFGETAPTSFLAVERLQEPKLEDLKLGFLDPTPGYFNGPDGGEVYQWSKNHYQWKRADGSVYTEWANGTFKLDFPSGIGFISAPMSCNGCSSTLVWNYPDLTKITKYWISHRKEYDYIYQKPHNFENYLLVDETKFGKPKLEFGNYVFYGSDKWKEYLRVFGDNFKMKSFLQYVKSEFQLENRGKIPVLLFDQYEDSKEYVGIEIPGGIEEGGFGGRDSVTLCCGEKMPQTTGDIEFDSDALRRIHFGTFYHIALHNLEQVSCFKIQSETGKIPPAEISDPWFEAGLASYIEAKFFERKQFYIYNDAEKLIRENKVPKTFKSLLDAKYKDLIPYSIGPVLIKHIHETYGKEAIISYQKETCLGTSPALALQNATGVSPDQILKDSLLRFEKDKDAILKMGKKLQLSGYSTMNAKFPAEFKNFLEKGFELPESALDIKTYTELPDLQKIFPAHVESFSGKLEGDFLGPNSSYFYLWKKGNYRWYGDSWEANVFPGNQILYRGSNFTLIEWEGGKKQYISPKGDSVIFFNLESKSYLDASGNQITP
;
A
#
# COMPACT_ATOMS: atom_id res chain seq x y z
N MET A 1 -75.09 59.95 2.74
CA MET A 1 -73.61 59.94 2.83
C MET A 1 -73.00 58.54 2.98
N VAL A 2 -73.63 57.59 3.69
CA VAL A 2 -73.05 56.26 3.99
C VAL A 2 -72.82 55.35 2.76
N ARG A 3 -73.60 55.49 1.68
CA ARG A 3 -73.50 54.63 0.47
C ARG A 3 -72.26 54.90 -0.40
N LYS A 4 -71.67 56.11 -0.37
CA LYS A 4 -70.46 56.44 -1.15
C LYS A 4 -69.18 55.93 -0.48
N SER A 5 -69.15 55.84 0.85
CA SER A 5 -68.00 55.32 1.61
C SER A 5 -67.83 53.80 1.45
N ILE A 6 -68.92 53.05 1.32
CA ILE A 6 -68.88 51.58 1.16
C ILE A 6 -68.32 51.19 -0.21
N VAL A 7 -68.69 51.90 -1.29
CA VAL A 7 -68.16 51.66 -2.64
C VAL A 7 -66.67 52.00 -2.73
N PHE A 8 -66.24 53.07 -2.05
CA PHE A 8 -64.83 53.47 -2.00
C PHE A 8 -63.96 52.48 -1.20
N CYS A 9 -64.49 51.95 -0.07
CA CYS A 9 -63.83 50.88 0.68
C CYS A 9 -63.78 49.56 -0.09
N LEU A 10 -64.82 49.19 -0.85
CA LEU A 10 -64.80 48.01 -1.72
C LEU A 10 -63.81 48.16 -2.88
N LEU A 11 -63.70 49.35 -3.48
CA LEU A 11 -62.71 49.65 -4.52
C LEU A 11 -61.27 49.60 -3.98
N LEU A 12 -61.04 50.17 -2.79
CA LEU A 12 -59.75 50.08 -2.10
C LEU A 12 -59.41 48.65 -1.68
N LEU A 13 -60.38 47.86 -1.20
CA LEU A 13 -60.16 46.44 -0.90
C LEU A 13 -59.89 45.64 -2.17
N THR A 14 -60.59 45.89 -3.28
CA THR A 14 -60.26 45.22 -4.55
C THR A 14 -58.90 45.63 -5.08
N ILE A 15 -58.45 46.88 -4.91
CA ILE A 15 -57.10 47.31 -5.31
C ILE A 15 -56.02 46.70 -4.39
N VAL A 16 -56.30 46.55 -3.09
CA VAL A 16 -55.37 45.90 -2.14
C VAL A 16 -55.33 44.38 -2.31
N ILE A 17 -56.43 43.75 -2.74
CA ILE A 17 -56.49 42.32 -3.09
C ILE A 17 -55.90 42.05 -4.49
N TYR A 18 -56.09 42.96 -5.47
CA TYR A 18 -55.40 42.87 -6.78
C TYR A 18 -53.92 43.26 -6.68
N ALA A 19 -53.52 43.94 -5.60
CA ALA A 19 -52.15 44.17 -5.19
C ALA A 19 -51.65 43.11 -4.18
N GLU A 20 -52.23 41.89 -4.18
CA GLU A 20 -51.37 40.70 -4.11
C GLU A 20 -50.43 40.79 -5.30
N SER A 21 -49.35 41.50 -5.04
CA SER A 21 -48.36 42.02 -5.94
C SER A 21 -47.97 41.01 -7.02
N GLU A 22 -48.03 41.42 -8.28
CA GLU A 22 -47.18 40.83 -9.31
C GLU A 22 -45.75 40.89 -8.78
N ARG A 23 -45.28 39.77 -8.22
CA ARG A 23 -43.92 39.65 -7.72
C ARG A 23 -43.00 39.97 -8.89
N LEU A 24 -42.05 40.87 -8.64
CA LEU A 24 -41.12 41.29 -9.68
C LEU A 24 -40.39 40.05 -10.21
N THR A 25 -40.41 39.88 -11.53
CA THR A 25 -39.75 38.76 -12.19
C THR A 25 -38.27 39.07 -12.33
N ILE A 26 -37.43 38.22 -11.75
CA ILE A 26 -35.98 38.35 -11.79
C ILE A 26 -35.47 37.52 -12.98
N PRO A 27 -34.88 38.13 -14.02
CA PRO A 27 -34.36 37.39 -15.15
C PRO A 27 -33.05 36.67 -14.80
N LEU A 28 -32.62 35.75 -15.67
CA LEU A 28 -31.26 35.23 -15.64
C LEU A 28 -30.26 36.36 -15.86
N LYS A 29 -29.13 36.31 -15.16
CA LYS A 29 -28.04 37.30 -15.26
C LYS A 29 -27.48 37.40 -16.69
N ARG A 30 -27.52 36.31 -17.45
CA ARG A 30 -27.06 36.25 -18.85
C ARG A 30 -27.95 37.00 -19.86
N GLY A 31 -29.16 37.43 -19.47
CA GLY A 31 -30.00 38.32 -20.27
C GLY A 31 -31.49 37.98 -20.22
N GLN A 32 -32.32 39.01 -20.41
CA GLN A 32 -33.77 38.85 -20.58
C GLN A 32 -34.08 38.04 -21.86
N GLY A 33 -34.95 37.04 -21.75
CA GLY A 33 -35.30 36.12 -22.85
C GLY A 33 -34.39 34.91 -23.01
N SER A 34 -33.43 34.70 -22.12
CA SER A 34 -32.62 33.48 -22.10
C SER A 34 -33.44 32.28 -21.63
N ASP A 35 -33.36 31.16 -22.34
CA ASP A 35 -34.05 29.92 -21.95
C ASP A 35 -33.57 29.42 -20.58
N VAL A 36 -34.46 28.83 -19.80
CA VAL A 36 -34.11 28.17 -18.55
C VAL A 36 -33.61 26.76 -18.85
N LEU A 37 -32.38 26.43 -18.43
CA LEU A 37 -31.79 25.10 -18.69
C LEU A 37 -32.26 24.07 -17.67
N TYR A 38 -32.82 22.97 -18.15
CA TYR A 38 -33.20 21.81 -17.35
C TYR A 38 -32.18 20.70 -17.54
N PHE A 39 -31.89 19.94 -16.48
CA PHE A 39 -30.84 18.93 -16.48
C PHE A 39 -31.42 17.57 -16.15
N ASP A 40 -30.89 16.53 -16.79
CA ASP A 40 -31.16 15.13 -16.49
C ASP A 40 -29.83 14.43 -16.21
N PHE A 41 -29.74 13.82 -15.03
CA PHE A 41 -28.55 13.08 -14.60
C PHE A 41 -28.77 11.56 -14.63
N GLY A 42 -29.93 11.09 -15.08
CA GLY A 42 -30.35 9.69 -15.03
C GLY A 42 -30.77 9.24 -13.64
N GLU A 43 -31.42 8.08 -13.55
CA GLU A 43 -31.96 7.56 -12.29
C GLU A 43 -30.90 6.95 -11.35
N THR A 44 -29.77 6.51 -11.92
CA THR A 44 -28.71 5.80 -11.20
C THR A 44 -27.34 6.38 -11.50
N ALA A 45 -26.46 6.39 -10.50
CA ALA A 45 -25.09 6.87 -10.63
C ALA A 45 -24.31 6.08 -11.70
N PRO A 46 -23.66 6.74 -12.66
CA PRO A 46 -22.79 6.06 -13.61
C PRO A 46 -21.56 5.45 -12.92
N THR A 47 -21.13 4.28 -13.38
CA THR A 47 -20.03 3.51 -12.78
C THR A 47 -18.77 3.49 -13.63
N SER A 48 -18.65 4.38 -14.62
CA SER A 48 -17.47 4.48 -15.50
C SER A 48 -17.16 5.94 -15.83
N PHE A 49 -15.88 6.24 -16.05
CA PHE A 49 -15.40 7.58 -16.37
C PHE A 49 -16.13 8.19 -17.58
N LEU A 50 -16.19 7.46 -18.69
CA LEU A 50 -16.82 7.94 -19.93
C LEU A 50 -18.33 8.21 -19.78
N ALA A 51 -19.01 7.48 -18.89
CA ALA A 51 -20.42 7.73 -18.64
C ALA A 51 -20.63 8.97 -17.78
N VAL A 52 -19.75 9.22 -16.80
CA VAL A 52 -19.78 10.43 -15.97
C VAL A 52 -19.43 11.68 -16.77
N GLU A 53 -18.43 11.63 -17.65
CA GLU A 53 -18.05 12.74 -18.54
C GLU A 53 -19.18 13.19 -19.49
N ARG A 54 -20.19 12.34 -19.70
CA ARG A 54 -21.38 12.67 -20.51
C ARG A 54 -22.50 13.32 -19.70
N LEU A 55 -22.39 13.34 -18.36
CA LEU A 55 -23.35 14.06 -17.54
C LEU A 55 -23.29 15.54 -17.87
N GLN A 56 -24.47 16.16 -17.98
CA GLN A 56 -24.51 17.61 -18.11
C GLN A 56 -24.00 18.25 -16.82
N GLU A 57 -23.12 19.23 -16.96
CA GLU A 57 -22.57 20.00 -15.85
C GLU A 57 -23.31 21.32 -15.70
N PRO A 58 -24.17 21.50 -14.68
CA PRO A 58 -24.72 22.81 -14.38
C PRO A 58 -23.60 23.78 -14.07
N LYS A 59 -23.64 24.97 -14.67
CA LYS A 59 -22.72 26.07 -14.36
C LYS A 59 -23.43 27.18 -13.62
N LEU A 60 -22.69 27.88 -12.76
CA LEU A 60 -23.25 28.97 -11.96
C LEU A 60 -23.83 30.05 -12.88
N GLU A 61 -23.11 30.45 -13.93
CA GLU A 61 -23.53 31.47 -14.89
C GLU A 61 -24.82 31.12 -15.64
N ASP A 62 -25.15 29.84 -15.80
CA ASP A 62 -26.35 29.38 -16.50
C ASP A 62 -27.61 29.48 -15.63
N LEU A 63 -27.45 29.44 -14.30
CA LEU A 63 -28.53 29.42 -13.32
C LEU A 63 -28.63 30.70 -12.48
N LYS A 64 -27.65 31.61 -12.61
CA LYS A 64 -27.56 32.82 -11.80
C LYS A 64 -28.65 33.83 -12.15
N LEU A 65 -29.39 34.27 -11.14
CA LEU A 65 -30.40 35.33 -11.25
C LEU A 65 -29.76 36.73 -11.15
N GLY A 66 -30.30 37.67 -11.94
CA GLY A 66 -29.81 39.04 -12.08
C GLY A 66 -30.48 40.05 -11.15
N PHE A 67 -30.40 39.84 -9.82
CA PHE A 67 -30.95 40.79 -8.84
C PHE A 67 -30.35 42.19 -8.99
N LEU A 68 -31.21 43.20 -9.10
CA LEU A 68 -30.80 44.62 -9.17
C LEU A 68 -30.50 45.22 -7.79
N ASP A 69 -31.20 44.75 -6.75
CA ASP A 69 -31.05 45.20 -5.36
C ASP A 69 -30.88 43.97 -4.44
N PRO A 70 -29.93 43.96 -3.48
CA PRO A 70 -29.72 42.85 -2.56
C PRO A 70 -30.76 42.71 -1.42
N THR A 71 -31.91 43.37 -1.53
CA THR A 71 -32.94 43.39 -0.49
C THR A 71 -33.60 42.01 -0.30
N PRO A 72 -33.75 41.51 0.95
CA PRO A 72 -34.45 40.25 1.19
C PRO A 72 -35.93 40.30 0.79
N GLY A 73 -36.45 39.23 0.17
CA GLY A 73 -37.85 39.20 -0.25
C GLY A 73 -38.22 38.06 -1.21
N TYR A 74 -39.51 38.00 -1.55
CA TYR A 74 -40.08 37.05 -2.49
C TYR A 74 -40.21 37.66 -3.89
N PHE A 75 -39.83 36.89 -4.90
CA PHE A 75 -39.80 37.26 -6.32
C PHE A 75 -40.34 36.11 -7.19
N ASN A 76 -40.56 36.39 -8.47
CA ASN A 76 -40.81 35.35 -9.48
C ASN A 76 -39.52 35.08 -10.25
N GLY A 77 -39.22 33.81 -10.49
CA GLY A 77 -38.13 33.37 -11.35
C GLY A 77 -38.48 33.50 -12.83
N PRO A 78 -37.50 33.32 -13.72
CA PRO A 78 -37.66 33.46 -15.17
C PRO A 78 -38.63 32.43 -15.79
N ASP A 79 -38.87 31.30 -15.12
CA ASP A 79 -39.84 30.28 -15.51
C ASP A 79 -41.19 30.39 -14.77
N GLY A 80 -41.41 31.48 -14.03
CA GLY A 80 -42.58 31.65 -13.15
C GLY A 80 -42.48 30.92 -11.81
N GLY A 81 -41.35 30.26 -11.52
CA GLY A 81 -41.06 29.65 -10.23
C GLY A 81 -40.94 30.66 -9.08
N GLU A 82 -41.02 30.19 -7.84
CA GLU A 82 -40.91 31.05 -6.65
C GLU A 82 -39.44 31.28 -6.29
N VAL A 83 -39.06 32.54 -6.08
CA VAL A 83 -37.70 32.91 -5.64
C VAL A 83 -37.78 33.60 -4.30
N TYR A 84 -36.91 33.22 -3.37
CA TYR A 84 -36.70 33.93 -2.11
C TYR A 84 -35.24 34.33 -1.97
N GLN A 85 -34.98 35.62 -1.82
CA GLN A 85 -33.64 36.16 -1.59
C GLN A 85 -33.45 36.47 -0.10
N TRP A 86 -32.35 35.98 0.48
CA TRP A 86 -31.91 36.36 1.82
C TRP A 86 -30.93 37.52 1.80
N SER A 87 -30.02 37.55 0.83
CA SER A 87 -29.03 38.61 0.64
C SER A 87 -28.38 38.56 -0.75
N LYS A 88 -27.39 39.42 -1.01
CA LYS A 88 -26.65 39.41 -2.28
C LYS A 88 -26.02 38.03 -2.52
N ASN A 89 -26.31 37.42 -3.69
CA ASN A 89 -25.85 36.08 -4.06
C ASN A 89 -26.24 34.98 -3.04
N HIS A 90 -27.32 35.19 -2.27
CA HIS A 90 -27.84 34.16 -1.37
C HIS A 90 -29.36 34.10 -1.50
N TYR A 91 -29.85 33.10 -2.23
CA TYR A 91 -31.26 32.96 -2.58
C TYR A 91 -31.59 31.51 -2.95
N GLN A 92 -32.88 31.20 -2.93
CA GLN A 92 -33.45 29.94 -3.40
C GLN A 92 -34.47 30.22 -4.48
N TRP A 93 -34.48 29.39 -5.52
CA TRP A 93 -35.42 29.42 -6.62
C TRP A 93 -36.04 28.03 -6.79
N LYS A 94 -37.32 27.93 -6.44
CA LYS A 94 -38.16 26.76 -6.73
C LYS A 94 -38.71 26.90 -8.14
N ARG A 95 -38.18 26.09 -9.04
CA ARG A 95 -38.39 26.15 -10.49
C ARG A 95 -39.71 25.51 -10.91
N ALA A 96 -40.16 25.79 -12.12
CA ALA A 96 -41.44 25.32 -12.65
C ALA A 96 -41.51 23.80 -12.83
N ASP A 97 -40.37 23.14 -13.04
CA ASP A 97 -40.24 21.67 -13.10
C ASP A 97 -40.24 21.01 -11.70
N GLY A 98 -40.36 21.82 -10.64
CA GLY A 98 -40.32 21.37 -9.25
C GLY A 98 -38.90 21.23 -8.66
N SER A 99 -37.84 21.45 -9.45
CA SER A 99 -36.47 21.46 -8.93
C SER A 99 -36.21 22.71 -8.07
N VAL A 100 -35.28 22.62 -7.13
CA VAL A 100 -34.93 23.70 -6.20
C VAL A 100 -33.46 24.07 -6.40
N TYR A 101 -33.21 25.26 -6.92
CA TYR A 101 -31.89 25.86 -7.00
C TYR A 101 -31.63 26.71 -5.76
N THR A 102 -30.44 26.61 -5.15
CA THR A 102 -30.01 27.46 -4.04
C THR A 102 -28.58 27.95 -4.30
N GLU A 103 -28.36 29.25 -4.22
CA GLU A 103 -27.02 29.88 -4.31
C GLU A 103 -26.66 30.44 -2.93
N TRP A 104 -25.40 30.27 -2.51
CA TRP A 104 -24.84 30.87 -1.31
C TRP A 104 -23.81 31.96 -1.65
N ALA A 105 -23.63 32.89 -0.72
CA ALA A 105 -22.78 34.07 -0.92
C ALA A 105 -21.31 33.76 -1.25
N ASN A 106 -20.82 32.58 -0.85
CA ASN A 106 -19.47 32.10 -1.15
C ASN A 106 -19.32 31.57 -2.59
N GLY A 107 -20.39 31.54 -3.39
CA GLY A 107 -20.41 30.99 -4.75
C GLY A 107 -20.73 29.49 -4.82
N THR A 108 -20.99 28.83 -3.70
CA THR A 108 -21.58 27.49 -3.70
C THR A 108 -22.98 27.57 -4.28
N PHE A 109 -23.37 26.61 -5.10
CA PHE A 109 -24.77 26.42 -5.47
C PHE A 109 -25.17 24.95 -5.45
N LYS A 110 -26.47 24.74 -5.31
CA LYS A 110 -27.10 23.42 -5.25
C LYS A 110 -28.35 23.40 -6.12
N LEU A 111 -28.60 22.27 -6.75
CA LEU A 111 -29.82 21.97 -7.50
C LEU A 111 -30.38 20.64 -7.00
N ASP A 112 -31.58 20.64 -6.42
CA ASP A 112 -32.27 19.45 -5.93
C ASP A 112 -33.49 19.12 -6.81
N PHE A 113 -33.66 17.86 -7.18
CA PHE A 113 -34.79 17.38 -7.98
C PHE A 113 -35.81 16.64 -7.11
N PRO A 114 -37.11 16.65 -7.48
CA PRO A 114 -38.14 15.89 -6.75
C PRO A 114 -37.87 14.39 -6.66
N SER A 115 -37.11 13.82 -7.61
CA SER A 115 -36.69 12.42 -7.62
C SER A 115 -35.69 12.07 -6.50
N GLY A 116 -35.16 13.06 -5.78
CA GLY A 116 -34.10 12.89 -4.78
C GLY A 116 -32.68 12.96 -5.37
N ILE A 117 -32.55 13.13 -6.69
CA ILE A 117 -31.28 13.45 -7.35
C ILE A 117 -30.90 14.90 -7.02
N GLY A 118 -29.62 15.19 -6.90
CA GLY A 118 -29.15 16.56 -6.72
C GLY A 118 -27.76 16.82 -7.26
N PHE A 119 -27.41 18.09 -7.37
CA PHE A 119 -26.09 18.58 -7.80
C PHE A 119 -25.62 19.68 -6.86
N ILE A 120 -24.34 19.66 -6.50
CA ILE A 120 -23.69 20.71 -5.71
C ILE A 120 -22.41 21.11 -6.43
N SER A 121 -22.18 22.41 -6.58
CA SER A 121 -20.89 22.97 -6.98
C SER A 121 -20.38 23.83 -5.84
N ALA A 122 -19.21 23.49 -5.30
CA ALA A 122 -18.54 24.25 -4.24
C ALA A 122 -17.21 24.80 -4.75
N PRO A 123 -17.00 26.14 -4.71
CA PRO A 123 -15.72 26.71 -5.09
C PRO A 123 -14.63 26.32 -4.09
N MET A 124 -13.40 26.16 -4.57
CA MET A 124 -12.23 25.87 -3.74
C MET A 124 -11.48 27.15 -3.36
N SER A 125 -10.87 27.15 -2.17
CA SER A 125 -10.19 28.32 -1.59
C SER A 125 -8.73 28.51 -2.03
N CYS A 126 -8.22 27.71 -2.99
CA CYS A 126 -6.84 27.80 -3.47
C CYS A 126 -6.72 28.51 -4.84
N ASN A 127 -5.59 29.21 -5.04
CA ASN A 127 -5.31 29.95 -6.27
C ASN A 127 -5.17 28.99 -7.46
N GLY A 128 -5.96 29.20 -8.52
CA GLY A 128 -5.98 28.35 -9.71
C GLY A 128 -6.74 27.02 -9.54
N CYS A 129 -7.45 26.82 -8.43
CA CYS A 129 -8.29 25.65 -8.23
C CYS A 129 -9.67 25.82 -8.87
N SER A 130 -10.16 24.74 -9.46
CA SER A 130 -11.54 24.69 -9.98
C SER A 130 -12.51 24.18 -8.91
N SER A 131 -13.82 24.38 -9.12
CA SER A 131 -14.85 23.95 -8.19
C SER A 131 -14.93 22.43 -8.06
N THR A 132 -15.26 21.95 -6.87
CA THR A 132 -15.67 20.56 -6.65
C THR A 132 -17.14 20.42 -7.03
N LEU A 133 -17.46 19.45 -7.89
CA LEU A 133 -18.83 19.15 -8.30
C LEU A 133 -19.27 17.81 -7.72
N VAL A 134 -20.50 17.73 -7.22
CA VAL A 134 -21.05 16.52 -6.60
C VAL A 134 -22.44 16.25 -7.14
N TRP A 135 -22.61 15.12 -7.82
CA TRP A 135 -23.93 14.55 -8.14
C TRP A 135 -24.33 13.61 -7.02
N ASN A 136 -25.54 13.78 -6.49
CA ASN A 136 -26.13 12.97 -5.44
C ASN A 136 -27.29 12.18 -6.03
N TYR A 137 -27.40 10.90 -5.68
CA TYR A 137 -28.45 10.01 -6.11
C TYR A 137 -29.31 9.53 -4.92
N PRO A 138 -30.57 9.09 -5.17
CA PRO A 138 -31.51 8.73 -4.11
C PRO A 138 -31.04 7.56 -3.23
N ASP A 139 -30.20 6.68 -3.77
CA ASP A 139 -29.63 5.53 -3.06
C ASP A 139 -28.39 5.90 -2.20
N LEU A 140 -28.20 7.20 -1.95
CA LEU A 140 -27.08 7.79 -1.22
C LEU A 140 -25.72 7.67 -1.93
N THR A 141 -25.71 7.27 -3.20
CA THR A 141 -24.51 7.30 -4.02
C THR A 141 -24.17 8.74 -4.39
N LYS A 142 -22.88 9.04 -4.43
CA LYS A 142 -22.34 10.33 -4.89
C LYS A 142 -21.30 10.09 -5.98
N ILE A 143 -21.32 10.92 -7.01
CA ILE A 143 -20.21 11.09 -7.93
C ILE A 143 -19.58 12.44 -7.61
N THR A 144 -18.32 12.44 -7.25
CA THR A 144 -17.58 13.66 -6.94
C THR A 144 -16.55 13.90 -8.03
N LYS A 145 -16.66 15.02 -8.76
CA LYS A 145 -15.63 15.55 -9.64
C LYS A 145 -14.76 16.51 -8.83
N TYR A 146 -13.54 16.08 -8.54
CA TYR A 146 -12.63 16.77 -7.64
C TYR A 146 -11.40 17.28 -8.39
N TRP A 147 -11.05 18.55 -8.17
CA TRP A 147 -9.89 19.16 -8.81
C TRP A 147 -8.60 18.82 -8.06
N ILE A 148 -7.69 18.18 -8.75
CA ILE A 148 -6.37 17.82 -8.25
C ILE A 148 -5.40 18.94 -8.60
N SER A 149 -5.06 19.76 -7.60
CA SER A 149 -4.36 21.03 -7.81
C SER A 149 -2.97 20.89 -8.42
N HIS A 150 -2.18 19.88 -8.03
CA HIS A 150 -0.82 19.67 -8.53
C HIS A 150 -0.80 19.09 -9.95
N ARG A 151 -1.75 18.20 -10.30
CA ARG A 151 -1.90 17.66 -11.67
C ARG A 151 -2.65 18.60 -12.61
N LYS A 152 -3.38 19.59 -12.08
CA LYS A 152 -4.28 20.49 -12.82
C LYS A 152 -5.31 19.72 -13.67
N GLU A 153 -5.89 18.68 -13.08
CA GLU A 153 -6.92 17.88 -13.72
C GLU A 153 -8.00 17.45 -12.73
N TYR A 154 -9.08 16.87 -13.26
CA TYR A 154 -10.16 16.34 -12.46
C TYR A 154 -10.07 14.83 -12.32
N ASP A 155 -10.32 14.37 -11.10
CA ASP A 155 -10.66 12.98 -10.82
C ASP A 155 -12.17 12.86 -10.59
N TYR A 156 -12.73 11.71 -10.98
CA TYR A 156 -14.10 11.35 -10.68
C TYR A 156 -14.13 10.21 -9.68
N ILE A 157 -14.78 10.41 -8.54
CA ILE A 157 -14.84 9.43 -7.46
C ILE A 157 -16.29 8.97 -7.30
N TYR A 158 -16.49 7.66 -7.38
CA TYR A 158 -17.75 7.03 -6.99
C TYR A 158 -17.75 6.75 -5.50
N GLN A 159 -18.79 7.18 -4.79
CA GLN A 159 -18.85 7.12 -3.33
C GLN A 159 -20.22 6.62 -2.86
N LYS A 160 -20.25 5.51 -2.14
CA LYS A 160 -21.40 4.99 -1.39
C LYS A 160 -20.90 4.52 -0.01
N PRO A 161 -20.63 5.47 0.91
CA PRO A 161 -19.82 5.21 2.11
C PRO A 161 -20.42 4.15 3.04
N HIS A 162 -21.74 4.15 3.22
CA HIS A 162 -22.46 3.18 4.04
C HIS A 162 -22.31 1.73 3.54
N ASN A 163 -21.97 1.55 2.26
CA ASN A 163 -21.73 0.25 1.64
C ASN A 163 -20.24 -0.10 1.51
N PHE A 164 -19.35 0.72 2.08
CA PHE A 164 -17.90 0.61 1.87
C PHE A 164 -17.49 0.70 0.39
N GLU A 165 -18.17 1.50 -0.43
CA GLU A 165 -17.75 1.72 -1.81
C GLU A 165 -17.18 3.13 -1.93
N ASN A 166 -15.88 3.23 -2.17
CA ASN A 166 -15.23 4.48 -2.54
C ASN A 166 -14.10 4.15 -3.51
N TYR A 167 -14.22 4.58 -4.76
CA TYR A 167 -13.24 4.27 -5.79
C TYR A 167 -13.20 5.32 -6.90
N LEU A 168 -12.01 5.50 -7.47
CA LEU A 168 -11.75 6.35 -8.62
C LEU A 168 -12.34 5.70 -9.89
N LEU A 169 -13.05 6.51 -10.67
CA LEU A 169 -13.48 6.16 -12.03
C LEU A 169 -12.32 6.48 -12.99
N VAL A 170 -11.60 5.45 -13.38
CA VAL A 170 -10.36 5.59 -14.16
C VAL A 170 -10.62 6.08 -15.57
N ASP A 171 -9.86 7.10 -15.99
CA ASP A 171 -9.77 7.52 -17.37
C ASP A 171 -8.96 6.51 -18.19
N GLU A 172 -9.64 5.56 -18.82
CA GLU A 172 -9.03 4.53 -19.68
C GLU A 172 -8.31 5.13 -20.90
N THR A 173 -8.57 6.38 -21.27
CA THR A 173 -7.81 7.05 -22.35
C THR A 173 -6.39 7.39 -21.92
N LYS A 174 -6.16 7.56 -20.62
CA LYS A 174 -4.84 7.80 -20.01
C LYS A 174 -4.16 6.53 -19.54
N PHE A 175 -4.89 5.68 -18.81
CA PHE A 175 -4.32 4.51 -18.15
C PHE A 175 -4.48 3.20 -18.95
N GLY A 176 -5.20 3.25 -20.07
CA GLY A 176 -5.53 2.08 -20.87
C GLY A 176 -6.61 1.21 -20.22
N LYS A 177 -6.89 0.07 -20.84
CA LYS A 177 -7.85 -0.92 -20.34
C LYS A 177 -7.29 -1.70 -19.15
N PRO A 178 -8.16 -2.26 -18.29
CA PRO A 178 -7.75 -3.17 -17.22
C PRO A 178 -6.82 -4.30 -17.71
N LYS A 179 -5.72 -4.51 -16.99
CA LYS A 179 -4.73 -5.58 -17.25
C LYS A 179 -5.02 -6.84 -16.45
N LEU A 180 -5.60 -6.69 -15.25
CA LEU A 180 -5.99 -7.78 -14.36
C LEU A 180 -7.14 -7.30 -13.46
N GLU A 181 -8.14 -8.16 -13.25
CA GLU A 181 -9.13 -8.00 -12.18
C GLU A 181 -8.90 -9.10 -11.15
N PHE A 182 -8.66 -8.72 -9.88
CA PHE A 182 -8.36 -9.68 -8.83
C PHE A 182 -9.05 -9.29 -7.52
N GLY A 183 -10.12 -10.03 -7.19
CA GLY A 183 -11.05 -9.61 -6.15
C GLY A 183 -11.73 -8.30 -6.52
N ASN A 184 -11.64 -7.31 -5.63
CA ASN A 184 -12.18 -5.97 -5.85
C ASN A 184 -11.16 -5.00 -6.49
N TYR A 185 -9.92 -5.45 -6.71
CA TYR A 185 -8.85 -4.62 -7.26
C TYR A 185 -8.74 -4.79 -8.78
N VAL A 186 -8.67 -3.66 -9.48
CA VAL A 186 -8.58 -3.61 -10.96
C VAL A 186 -7.29 -2.91 -11.34
N PHE A 187 -6.38 -3.62 -12.00
CA PHE A 187 -5.03 -3.14 -12.29
C PHE A 187 -4.96 -2.46 -13.65
N TYR A 188 -4.37 -1.27 -13.70
CA TYR A 188 -4.15 -0.46 -14.89
C TYR A 188 -2.67 -0.10 -14.99
N GLY A 189 -2.07 -0.19 -16.18
CA GLY A 189 -0.65 0.07 -16.36
C GLY A 189 -0.12 -0.27 -17.74
N SER A 190 1.19 -0.08 -17.93
CA SER A 190 1.90 -0.45 -19.16
C SER A 190 2.09 -1.97 -19.29
N ASP A 191 2.52 -2.44 -20.46
CA ASP A 191 2.83 -3.86 -20.68
C ASP A 191 4.08 -4.34 -19.94
N LYS A 192 4.91 -3.45 -19.36
CA LYS A 192 6.05 -3.85 -18.52
C LYS A 192 5.63 -4.61 -17.28
N TRP A 193 4.39 -4.40 -16.83
CA TRP A 193 3.79 -5.06 -15.67
C TRP A 193 3.19 -6.42 -15.98
N LYS A 194 3.15 -6.85 -17.25
CA LYS A 194 2.43 -8.06 -17.68
C LYS A 194 2.85 -9.29 -16.89
N GLU A 195 4.15 -9.51 -16.75
CA GLU A 195 4.66 -10.72 -16.09
C GLU A 195 4.50 -10.64 -14.56
N TYR A 196 4.69 -9.46 -13.97
CA TYR A 196 4.35 -9.21 -12.56
C TYR A 196 2.89 -9.56 -12.28
N LEU A 197 1.95 -9.03 -13.09
CA LEU A 197 0.52 -9.21 -12.88
C LEU A 197 0.08 -10.66 -13.06
N ARG A 198 0.67 -11.37 -14.03
CA ARG A 198 0.42 -12.80 -14.22
C ARG A 198 0.76 -13.58 -12.94
N VAL A 199 1.98 -13.41 -12.43
CA VAL A 199 2.45 -14.13 -11.23
C VAL A 199 1.74 -13.68 -9.97
N PHE A 200 1.42 -12.38 -9.87
CA PHE A 200 0.61 -11.84 -8.79
C PHE A 200 -0.77 -12.52 -8.78
N GLY A 201 -1.46 -12.60 -9.91
CA GLY A 201 -2.74 -13.30 -10.03
C GLY A 201 -2.69 -14.79 -9.66
N ASP A 202 -1.58 -15.47 -10.00
CA ASP A 202 -1.40 -16.90 -9.73
C ASP A 202 -1.05 -17.21 -8.26
N ASN A 203 -0.25 -16.36 -7.61
CA ASN A 203 0.39 -16.69 -6.32
C ASN A 203 -0.09 -15.84 -5.13
N PHE A 204 -0.69 -14.67 -5.38
CA PHE A 204 -1.06 -13.76 -4.30
C PHE A 204 -2.32 -14.25 -3.57
N LYS A 205 -2.28 -14.26 -2.24
CA LYS A 205 -3.35 -14.83 -1.39
C LYS A 205 -4.46 -13.81 -1.11
N MET A 206 -5.03 -13.20 -2.15
CA MET A 206 -6.00 -12.09 -2.04
C MET A 206 -7.20 -12.44 -1.16
N LYS A 207 -7.83 -13.60 -1.40
CA LYS A 207 -9.02 -14.02 -0.62
C LYS A 207 -8.70 -14.14 0.88
N SER A 208 -7.58 -14.78 1.22
CA SER A 208 -7.15 -14.94 2.61
C SER A 208 -6.81 -13.60 3.25
N PHE A 209 -6.16 -12.71 2.52
CA PHE A 209 -5.87 -11.36 2.97
C PHE A 209 -7.13 -10.55 3.26
N LEU A 210 -8.04 -10.43 2.30
CA LEU A 210 -9.30 -9.69 2.45
C LEU A 210 -10.17 -10.26 3.57
N GLN A 211 -10.23 -11.59 3.70
CA GLN A 211 -10.96 -12.24 4.78
C GLN A 211 -10.34 -11.91 6.14
N TYR A 212 -9.02 -11.93 6.25
CA TYR A 212 -8.31 -11.67 7.49
C TYR A 212 -8.45 -10.21 7.94
N VAL A 213 -8.22 -9.23 7.05
CA VAL A 213 -8.32 -7.82 7.42
C VAL A 213 -9.75 -7.43 7.79
N LYS A 214 -10.74 -8.05 7.15
CA LYS A 214 -12.15 -7.90 7.53
C LYS A 214 -12.47 -8.53 8.88
N SER A 215 -12.00 -9.75 9.17
CA SER A 215 -12.33 -10.44 10.41
C SER A 215 -11.62 -9.87 11.63
N GLU A 216 -10.37 -9.44 11.45
CA GLU A 216 -9.53 -8.94 12.54
C GLU A 216 -9.69 -7.43 12.73
N PHE A 217 -9.86 -6.63 11.68
CA PHE A 217 -9.80 -5.17 11.80
C PHE A 217 -11.07 -4.47 11.28
N GLN A 218 -12.08 -5.22 10.83
CA GLN A 218 -13.31 -4.70 10.22
C GLN A 218 -13.03 -3.79 9.00
N LEU A 219 -11.91 -4.04 8.32
CA LEU A 219 -11.49 -3.29 7.15
C LEU A 219 -12.02 -3.94 5.88
N GLU A 220 -12.72 -3.16 5.06
CA GLU A 220 -13.34 -3.62 3.82
C GLU A 220 -13.52 -2.45 2.84
N ASN A 221 -13.39 -2.72 1.54
CA ASN A 221 -13.86 -1.88 0.47
C ASN A 221 -14.52 -2.78 -0.59
N ARG A 222 -15.80 -2.53 -0.86
CA ARG A 222 -16.64 -3.30 -1.79
C ARG A 222 -16.68 -2.72 -3.19
N GLY A 223 -16.09 -1.55 -3.40
CA GLY A 223 -15.97 -0.90 -4.70
C GLY A 223 -14.97 -1.60 -5.63
N LYS A 224 -14.97 -1.21 -6.90
CA LYS A 224 -13.92 -1.63 -7.86
C LYS A 224 -12.71 -0.70 -7.71
N ILE A 225 -11.77 -1.08 -6.87
CA ILE A 225 -10.63 -0.26 -6.47
C ILE A 225 -9.59 -0.29 -7.58
N PRO A 226 -9.28 0.83 -8.26
CA PRO A 226 -8.23 0.84 -9.25
C PRO A 226 -6.86 0.79 -8.57
N VAL A 227 -5.98 -0.04 -9.15
CA VAL A 227 -4.56 -0.11 -8.86
C VAL A 227 -3.82 0.47 -10.07
N LEU A 228 -3.28 1.67 -9.91
CA LEU A 228 -2.57 2.41 -10.96
C LEU A 228 -1.08 2.10 -10.89
N LEU A 229 -0.56 1.47 -11.93
CA LEU A 229 0.81 0.98 -12.02
C LEU A 229 1.67 1.94 -12.84
N PHE A 230 2.67 2.55 -12.20
CA PHE A 230 3.59 3.50 -12.82
C PHE A 230 4.94 2.86 -13.12
N ASP A 231 5.45 3.09 -14.33
CA ASP A 231 6.75 2.55 -14.73
C ASP A 231 7.90 3.17 -13.95
N GLN A 232 7.84 4.48 -13.72
CA GLN A 232 8.83 5.28 -13.00
C GLN A 232 8.29 5.74 -11.64
N TYR A 233 9.18 5.88 -10.66
CA TYR A 233 8.81 6.41 -9.33
C TYR A 233 8.35 7.87 -9.42
N GLU A 234 9.00 8.65 -10.28
CA GLU A 234 8.78 10.08 -10.48
C GLU A 234 7.37 10.36 -11.02
N ASP A 235 6.91 9.55 -11.98
CA ASP A 235 5.54 9.63 -12.51
C ASP A 235 4.51 9.33 -11.40
N SER A 236 4.77 8.30 -10.57
CA SER A 236 3.93 7.98 -9.43
C SER A 236 3.90 9.12 -8.41
N LYS A 237 5.06 9.73 -8.12
CA LYS A 237 5.20 10.84 -7.18
C LYS A 237 4.47 12.08 -7.68
N GLU A 238 4.60 12.40 -8.98
CA GLU A 238 3.87 13.51 -9.62
C GLU A 238 2.36 13.25 -9.59
N TYR A 239 1.93 12.02 -9.85
CA TYR A 239 0.51 11.67 -9.81
C TYR A 239 -0.09 11.84 -8.41
N VAL A 240 0.57 11.29 -7.41
CA VAL A 240 0.13 11.30 -6.01
C VAL A 240 0.23 12.70 -5.40
N GLY A 241 1.23 13.51 -5.80
CA GLY A 241 1.36 14.91 -5.40
C GLY A 241 1.86 15.16 -3.98
N ILE A 242 2.14 14.08 -3.24
CA ILE A 242 2.79 14.14 -1.94
C ILE A 242 4.10 13.36 -1.98
N GLU A 243 5.07 13.80 -1.19
CA GLU A 243 6.24 12.97 -0.92
C GLU A 243 5.77 11.77 -0.10
N ILE A 244 5.87 10.57 -0.70
CA ILE A 244 5.48 9.32 -0.07
C ILE A 244 6.34 9.16 1.20
N PRO A 245 5.74 9.22 2.40
CA PRO A 245 6.50 9.07 3.63
C PRO A 245 7.20 7.71 3.64
N GLY A 246 8.47 7.64 4.06
CA GLY A 246 9.26 6.39 3.95
C GLY A 246 9.97 6.17 2.60
N GLY A 247 9.66 6.96 1.57
CA GLY A 247 10.40 6.99 0.30
C GLY A 247 10.23 5.74 -0.57
N ILE A 248 11.31 5.32 -1.25
CA ILE A 248 11.31 4.19 -2.20
C ILE A 248 10.88 2.86 -1.52
N GLU A 249 11.00 2.75 -0.21
CA GLU A 249 10.67 1.53 0.54
C GLU A 249 9.18 1.16 0.50
N GLU A 250 8.28 2.13 0.38
CA GLU A 250 6.84 1.85 0.27
C GLU A 250 6.47 1.35 -1.12
N GLY A 251 7.16 1.77 -2.18
CA GLY A 251 6.90 1.33 -3.55
C GLY A 251 5.49 1.64 -4.08
N GLY A 252 4.68 2.42 -3.38
CA GLY A 252 3.29 2.72 -3.73
C GLY A 252 2.60 3.63 -2.72
N PHE A 253 1.33 3.98 -2.97
CA PHE A 253 0.50 4.79 -2.07
C PHE A 253 -0.95 4.28 -2.04
N GLY A 254 -1.54 4.23 -0.84
CA GLY A 254 -2.87 3.66 -0.62
C GLY A 254 -3.85 4.76 -0.27
N GLY A 255 -4.36 5.44 -1.29
CA GLY A 255 -5.34 6.51 -1.12
C GLY A 255 -6.74 5.99 -0.83
N ARG A 256 -7.68 6.88 -0.53
CA ARG A 256 -9.08 6.52 -0.21
C ARG A 256 -9.81 5.91 -1.40
N ASP A 257 -9.53 6.36 -2.61
CA ASP A 257 -10.24 5.99 -3.85
C ASP A 257 -9.43 5.07 -4.78
N SER A 258 -8.12 4.94 -4.55
CA SER A 258 -7.24 4.21 -5.45
C SER A 258 -5.98 3.74 -4.72
N VAL A 259 -5.32 2.76 -5.32
CA VAL A 259 -3.97 2.32 -4.93
C VAL A 259 -3.02 2.67 -6.07
N THR A 260 -1.83 3.17 -5.77
CA THR A 260 -0.76 3.34 -6.75
C THR A 260 0.42 2.44 -6.41
N LEU A 261 1.10 1.93 -7.43
CA LEU A 261 2.33 1.16 -7.30
C LEU A 261 3.37 1.61 -8.33
N CYS A 262 4.64 1.47 -7.98
CA CYS A 262 5.80 1.65 -8.84
C CYS A 262 6.85 0.56 -8.52
N CYS A 263 7.97 0.40 -9.21
CA CYS A 263 8.44 0.98 -10.46
C CYS A 263 8.43 -0.14 -11.53
N GLY A 264 7.53 -0.05 -12.51
CA GLY A 264 7.37 -1.07 -13.55
C GLY A 264 8.64 -1.36 -14.37
N GLU A 265 9.54 -0.38 -14.49
CA GLU A 265 10.83 -0.58 -15.18
C GLU A 265 11.76 -1.60 -14.51
N LYS A 266 11.59 -1.82 -13.20
CA LYS A 266 12.39 -2.76 -12.41
C LYS A 266 11.80 -4.17 -12.43
N MET A 267 10.65 -4.35 -13.08
CA MET A 267 9.99 -5.65 -13.16
C MET A 267 10.78 -6.57 -14.11
N PRO A 268 11.07 -7.81 -13.67
CA PRO A 268 11.74 -8.80 -14.50
C PRO A 268 11.06 -8.96 -15.86
N GLN A 269 11.87 -8.94 -16.92
CA GLN A 269 11.43 -9.28 -18.27
C GLN A 269 11.78 -10.73 -18.55
N THR A 270 10.95 -11.41 -19.36
CA THR A 270 11.23 -12.79 -19.75
C THR A 270 12.53 -12.86 -20.57
N THR A 271 13.38 -13.80 -20.19
CA THR A 271 14.64 -14.11 -20.90
C THR A 271 14.50 -15.34 -21.79
N GLY A 272 13.39 -16.09 -21.67
CA GLY A 272 13.16 -17.37 -22.34
C GLY A 272 13.73 -18.58 -21.59
N ASP A 273 14.46 -18.35 -20.50
CA ASP A 273 14.93 -19.38 -19.58
C ASP A 273 13.91 -19.54 -18.45
N ILE A 274 13.19 -20.67 -18.45
CA ILE A 274 12.07 -20.93 -17.53
C ILE A 274 12.52 -20.91 -16.07
N GLU A 275 13.71 -21.45 -15.76
CA GLU A 275 14.21 -21.50 -14.38
C GLU A 275 14.59 -20.11 -13.89
N PHE A 276 15.32 -19.35 -14.71
CA PHE A 276 15.71 -17.98 -14.40
C PHE A 276 14.49 -17.07 -14.26
N ASP A 277 13.59 -17.09 -15.25
CA ASP A 277 12.40 -16.24 -15.28
C ASP A 277 11.49 -16.55 -14.07
N SER A 278 11.30 -17.82 -13.74
CA SER A 278 10.51 -18.21 -12.56
C SER A 278 11.15 -17.75 -11.25
N ASP A 279 12.48 -17.79 -11.11
CA ASP A 279 13.17 -17.31 -9.91
C ASP A 279 13.10 -15.79 -9.79
N ALA A 280 13.34 -15.07 -10.88
CA ALA A 280 13.25 -13.61 -10.91
C ALA A 280 11.86 -13.15 -10.44
N LEU A 281 10.81 -13.86 -10.84
CA LEU A 281 9.43 -13.60 -10.42
C LEU A 281 9.15 -13.95 -8.95
N ARG A 282 9.73 -15.03 -8.42
CA ARG A 282 9.64 -15.38 -6.98
C ARG A 282 10.38 -14.41 -6.07
N ARG A 283 11.41 -13.74 -6.61
CA ARG A 283 12.16 -12.71 -5.90
C ARG A 283 11.39 -11.40 -5.80
N ILE A 284 10.39 -11.17 -6.65
CA ILE A 284 9.54 -9.99 -6.57
C ILE A 284 8.86 -9.93 -5.20
N HIS A 285 8.97 -8.76 -4.60
CA HIS A 285 8.33 -8.47 -3.33
C HIS A 285 6.87 -8.06 -3.56
N PHE A 286 5.93 -8.98 -3.35
CA PHE A 286 4.50 -8.67 -3.35
C PHE A 286 4.00 -8.06 -2.03
N GLY A 287 4.86 -7.99 -1.00
CA GLY A 287 4.52 -7.46 0.32
C GLY A 287 4.04 -6.01 0.27
N THR A 288 4.65 -5.19 -0.58
CA THR A 288 4.20 -3.83 -0.88
C THR A 288 2.71 -3.74 -1.15
N PHE A 289 2.13 -4.66 -1.94
CA PHE A 289 0.69 -4.57 -2.20
C PHE A 289 -0.15 -4.85 -0.94
N TYR A 290 0.23 -5.80 -0.07
CA TYR A 290 -0.48 -6.00 1.21
C TYR A 290 -0.46 -4.73 2.06
N HIS A 291 0.71 -4.07 2.12
CA HIS A 291 0.93 -2.85 2.88
C HIS A 291 0.03 -1.72 2.37
N ILE A 292 0.13 -1.42 1.07
CA ILE A 292 -0.56 -0.28 0.46
C ILE A 292 -2.07 -0.51 0.34
N ALA A 293 -2.49 -1.75 0.05
CA ALA A 293 -3.90 -2.10 0.05
C ALA A 293 -4.54 -1.88 1.43
N LEU A 294 -3.79 -2.12 2.52
CA LEU A 294 -4.31 -1.88 3.87
C LEU A 294 -4.64 -0.40 4.10
N HIS A 295 -3.75 0.52 3.72
CA HIS A 295 -4.01 1.96 3.84
C HIS A 295 -5.27 2.39 3.10
N ASN A 296 -5.53 1.86 1.90
CA ASN A 296 -6.78 2.11 1.20
C ASN A 296 -8.00 1.67 2.04
N LEU A 297 -7.95 0.45 2.60
CA LEU A 297 -9.05 -0.08 3.42
C LEU A 297 -9.24 0.73 4.71
N GLU A 298 -8.16 1.20 5.35
CA GLU A 298 -8.22 2.08 6.52
C GLU A 298 -8.90 3.41 6.20
N GLN A 299 -8.52 4.05 5.09
CA GLN A 299 -9.12 5.32 4.68
C GLN A 299 -10.60 5.18 4.31
N VAL A 300 -10.99 4.08 3.66
CA VAL A 300 -12.40 3.79 3.31
C VAL A 300 -13.22 3.51 4.57
N SER A 301 -12.65 2.76 5.52
CA SER A 301 -13.29 2.51 6.81
C SER A 301 -13.51 3.79 7.61
N CYS A 302 -12.49 4.65 7.72
CA CYS A 302 -12.65 5.98 8.34
C CYS A 302 -13.71 6.81 7.62
N PHE A 303 -13.74 6.80 6.29
CA PHE A 303 -14.72 7.55 5.51
C PHE A 303 -16.16 7.09 5.78
N LYS A 304 -16.38 5.77 5.91
CA LYS A 304 -17.67 5.22 6.36
C LYS A 304 -18.03 5.70 7.76
N ILE A 305 -17.13 5.58 8.73
CA ILE A 305 -17.37 5.97 10.13
C ILE A 305 -17.76 7.46 10.23
N GLN A 306 -17.03 8.32 9.53
CA GLN A 306 -17.32 9.75 9.46
C GLN A 306 -18.69 10.02 8.80
N SER A 307 -19.03 9.29 7.74
CA SER A 307 -20.34 9.39 7.07
C SER A 307 -21.50 8.96 7.96
N GLU A 308 -21.35 7.90 8.76
CA GLU A 308 -22.41 7.38 9.64
C GLU A 308 -22.62 8.25 10.87
N THR A 309 -21.55 8.83 11.40
CA THR A 309 -21.60 9.66 12.61
C THR A 309 -21.87 11.14 12.31
N GLY A 310 -21.68 11.57 11.06
CA GLY A 310 -21.72 12.98 10.66
C GLY A 310 -20.58 13.82 11.26
N LYS A 311 -19.59 13.19 11.90
CA LYS A 311 -18.46 13.86 12.55
C LYS A 311 -17.25 13.80 11.63
N ILE A 312 -16.88 14.95 11.08
CA ILE A 312 -15.67 15.12 10.30
C ILE A 312 -14.71 15.96 11.14
N PRO A 313 -13.51 15.44 11.49
CA PRO A 313 -12.56 16.21 12.28
C PRO A 313 -12.10 17.45 11.48
N PRO A 314 -11.84 18.59 12.15
CA PRO A 314 -11.45 19.84 11.48
C PRO A 314 -10.06 19.78 10.84
N ALA A 315 -9.23 18.82 11.26
CA ALA A 315 -7.92 18.53 10.69
C ALA A 315 -7.69 17.02 10.68
N GLU A 316 -6.94 16.55 9.69
CA GLU A 316 -6.50 15.16 9.62
C GLU A 316 -5.46 14.88 10.71
N ILE A 317 -5.63 13.79 11.46
CA ILE A 317 -4.65 13.33 12.43
C ILE A 317 -3.65 12.48 11.66
N SER A 318 -2.40 12.96 11.58
CA SER A 318 -1.30 12.12 11.09
C SER A 318 -0.88 11.18 12.20
N ASP A 319 -0.98 9.87 11.96
CA ASP A 319 -0.66 8.84 12.95
C ASP A 319 0.29 7.75 12.42
N PRO A 320 1.53 8.12 12.03
CA PRO A 320 2.40 7.24 11.27
C PRO A 320 2.69 5.90 11.95
N TRP A 321 2.90 5.90 13.27
CA TRP A 321 3.24 4.68 14.01
C TRP A 321 2.15 3.61 13.90
N PHE A 322 0.88 4.02 13.82
CA PHE A 322 -0.26 3.13 13.70
C PHE A 322 -0.46 2.72 12.24
N GLU A 323 -0.54 3.69 11.34
CA GLU A 323 -0.78 3.46 9.90
C GLU A 323 0.28 2.51 9.32
N ALA A 324 1.55 2.92 9.33
CA ALA A 324 2.65 2.11 8.81
C ALA A 324 2.93 0.87 9.68
N GLY A 325 2.62 0.96 10.98
CA GLY A 325 2.80 -0.13 11.92
C GLY A 325 1.84 -1.29 11.68
N LEU A 326 0.56 -0.98 11.49
CA LEU A 326 -0.48 -1.98 11.19
C LEU A 326 -0.23 -2.56 9.79
N ALA A 327 0.06 -1.72 8.80
CA ALA A 327 0.40 -2.17 7.45
C ALA A 327 1.60 -3.12 7.43
N SER A 328 2.69 -2.79 8.13
CA SER A 328 3.86 -3.67 8.25
C SER A 328 3.57 -4.95 9.02
N TYR A 329 2.76 -4.89 10.08
CA TYR A 329 2.35 -6.08 10.85
C TYR A 329 1.53 -7.06 9.99
N ILE A 330 0.61 -6.52 9.19
CA ILE A 330 -0.20 -7.30 8.26
C ILE A 330 0.64 -7.89 7.14
N GLU A 331 1.51 -7.08 6.54
CA GLU A 331 2.46 -7.53 5.53
C GLU A 331 3.27 -8.73 6.04
N ALA A 332 3.82 -8.66 7.25
CA ALA A 332 4.61 -9.75 7.85
C ALA A 332 3.83 -11.05 8.02
N LYS A 333 2.49 -11.00 8.16
CA LYS A 333 1.64 -12.19 8.26
C LYS A 333 1.52 -12.95 6.94
N PHE A 334 1.54 -12.22 5.82
CA PHE A 334 1.39 -12.81 4.48
C PHE A 334 2.71 -12.93 3.72
N PHE A 335 3.74 -12.22 4.17
CA PHE A 335 5.05 -12.17 3.56
C PHE A 335 6.15 -12.30 4.62
N GLU A 336 6.54 -13.54 4.92
CA GLU A 336 7.43 -13.90 6.03
C GLU A 336 8.76 -13.14 6.04
N ARG A 337 9.30 -12.75 4.87
CA ARG A 337 10.57 -11.99 4.81
C ARG A 337 10.46 -10.67 5.58
N LYS A 338 9.29 -10.03 5.56
CA LYS A 338 9.05 -8.75 6.25
C LYS A 338 9.20 -8.90 7.77
N GLN A 339 8.85 -10.05 8.34
CA GLN A 339 9.03 -10.32 9.77
C GLN A 339 10.50 -10.19 10.18
N PHE A 340 11.43 -10.73 9.38
CA PHE A 340 12.85 -10.58 9.66
C PHE A 340 13.28 -9.10 9.66
N TYR A 341 12.90 -8.34 8.64
CA TYR A 341 13.29 -6.92 8.52
C TYR A 341 12.78 -6.09 9.70
N ILE A 342 11.51 -6.24 10.06
CA ILE A 342 10.92 -5.59 11.24
C ILE A 342 11.76 -5.83 12.49
N TYR A 343 12.11 -7.10 12.75
CA TYR A 343 12.84 -7.46 13.96
C TYR A 343 14.31 -7.01 13.94
N ASN A 344 14.97 -7.14 12.79
CA ASN A 344 16.34 -6.71 12.59
C ASN A 344 16.48 -5.19 12.77
N ASP A 345 15.56 -4.42 12.19
CA ASP A 345 15.62 -2.96 12.21
C ASP A 345 15.21 -2.42 13.58
N ALA A 346 14.24 -3.05 14.26
CA ALA A 346 13.94 -2.75 15.65
C ALA A 346 15.14 -3.02 16.57
N GLU A 347 15.83 -4.17 16.43
CA GLU A 347 17.05 -4.47 17.21
C GLU A 347 18.15 -3.42 16.98
N LYS A 348 18.36 -3.05 15.73
CA LYS A 348 19.32 -1.99 15.36
C LYS A 348 18.98 -0.67 16.03
N LEU A 349 17.72 -0.22 15.96
CA LEU A 349 17.29 1.02 16.60
C LEU A 349 17.46 0.99 18.13
N ILE A 350 17.23 -0.15 18.77
CA ILE A 350 17.42 -0.33 20.21
C ILE A 350 18.90 -0.24 20.57
N ARG A 351 19.76 -0.97 19.84
CA ARG A 351 21.22 -0.95 20.02
C ARG A 351 21.81 0.44 19.82
N GLU A 352 21.29 1.19 18.84
CA GLU A 352 21.69 2.57 18.55
C GLU A 352 21.03 3.61 19.48
N ASN A 353 20.21 3.18 20.46
CA ASN A 353 19.44 4.03 21.38
C ASN A 353 18.57 5.09 20.67
N LYS A 354 18.04 4.76 19.49
CA LYS A 354 17.16 5.62 18.69
C LYS A 354 15.67 5.40 18.93
N VAL A 355 15.30 4.36 19.69
CA VAL A 355 13.90 4.08 20.01
C VAL A 355 13.31 5.16 20.94
N PRO A 356 12.12 5.70 20.61
CA PRO A 356 11.38 6.63 21.45
C PRO A 356 11.20 6.11 22.88
N LYS A 357 11.35 6.99 23.88
CA LYS A 357 11.23 6.61 25.30
C LYS A 357 9.85 6.92 25.89
N THR A 358 9.10 7.79 25.24
CA THR A 358 7.70 8.11 25.55
C THR A 358 6.85 8.02 24.29
N PHE A 359 5.57 7.75 24.46
CA PHE A 359 4.60 7.73 23.36
C PHE A 359 4.51 9.09 22.67
N LYS A 360 4.62 10.19 23.41
CA LYS A 360 4.75 11.52 22.79
C LYS A 360 5.96 11.60 21.85
N SER A 361 7.14 11.15 22.28
CA SER A 361 8.32 11.14 21.41
C SER A 361 8.20 10.21 20.21
N LEU A 362 7.35 9.17 20.28
CA LEU A 362 7.01 8.32 19.15
C LEU A 362 6.16 9.08 18.12
N LEU A 363 5.13 9.82 18.57
CA LEU A 363 4.31 10.66 17.69
C LEU A 363 5.14 11.78 17.05
N ASP A 364 5.97 12.45 17.85
CA ASP A 364 6.82 13.56 17.40
C ASP A 364 7.91 13.08 16.40
N ALA A 365 8.30 11.80 16.44
CA ALA A 365 9.27 11.22 15.51
C ALA A 365 8.74 11.12 14.08
N LYS A 366 7.41 11.03 13.88
CA LYS A 366 6.79 10.81 12.57
C LYS A 366 7.49 9.66 11.84
N TYR A 367 8.02 9.90 10.64
CA TYR A 367 8.73 8.92 9.80
C TYR A 367 10.26 8.89 10.01
N LYS A 368 10.78 9.60 11.01
CA LYS A 368 12.22 9.63 11.29
C LYS A 368 12.77 8.23 11.57
N ASP A 369 13.95 7.94 11.02
CA ASP A 369 14.66 6.67 11.20
C ASP A 369 13.80 5.42 10.87
N LEU A 370 12.73 5.58 10.06
CA LEU A 370 11.77 4.52 9.73
C LEU A 370 11.13 3.86 10.97
N ILE A 371 11.05 4.61 12.08
CA ILE A 371 10.49 4.15 13.35
C ILE A 371 9.09 3.54 13.19
N PRO A 372 8.15 4.12 12.41
CA PRO A 372 6.84 3.53 12.20
C PRO A 372 6.85 2.11 11.61
N TYR A 373 7.78 1.81 10.70
CA TYR A 373 7.86 0.50 10.04
C TYR A 373 8.56 -0.57 10.88
N SER A 374 9.35 -0.17 11.88
CA SER A 374 10.14 -1.09 12.73
C SER A 374 9.54 -1.24 14.13
N ILE A 375 9.20 -0.12 14.77
CA ILE A 375 8.65 -0.09 16.14
C ILE A 375 7.12 -0.15 16.10
N GLY A 376 6.46 0.51 15.14
CA GLY A 376 5.00 0.43 14.97
C GLY A 376 4.46 -1.00 14.95
N PRO A 377 4.94 -1.93 14.08
CA PRO A 377 4.43 -3.30 14.06
C PRO A 377 4.72 -4.09 15.35
N VAL A 378 5.76 -3.75 16.10
CA VAL A 378 6.03 -4.33 17.42
C VAL A 378 4.94 -3.93 18.42
N LEU A 379 4.54 -2.66 18.42
CA LEU A 379 3.44 -2.17 19.26
C LEU A 379 2.11 -2.78 18.83
N ILE A 380 1.81 -2.79 17.53
CA ILE A 380 0.58 -3.39 17.00
C ILE A 380 0.49 -4.87 17.36
N LYS A 381 1.57 -5.64 17.18
CA LYS A 381 1.62 -7.04 17.60
C LYS A 381 1.30 -7.19 19.08
N HIS A 382 1.95 -6.39 19.94
CA HIS A 382 1.72 -6.45 21.38
C HIS A 382 0.27 -6.11 21.74
N ILE A 383 -0.28 -5.04 21.16
CA ILE A 383 -1.66 -4.61 21.42
C ILE A 383 -2.64 -5.71 20.96
N HIS A 384 -2.48 -6.19 19.74
CA HIS A 384 -3.33 -7.21 19.15
C HIS A 384 -3.34 -8.51 19.96
N GLU A 385 -2.17 -8.98 20.41
CA GLU A 385 -2.05 -10.24 21.13
C GLU A 385 -2.39 -10.14 22.63
N THR A 386 -2.33 -8.94 23.23
CA THR A 386 -2.55 -8.74 24.68
C THR A 386 -3.95 -8.22 24.99
N TYR A 387 -4.44 -7.27 24.20
CA TYR A 387 -5.74 -6.60 24.39
C TYR A 387 -6.78 -7.06 23.36
N GLY A 388 -6.37 -7.84 22.37
CA GLY A 388 -7.24 -8.37 21.33
C GLY A 388 -7.50 -7.36 20.22
N LYS A 389 -8.17 -7.86 19.19
CA LYS A 389 -8.49 -7.08 17.98
C LYS A 389 -9.39 -5.87 18.22
N GLU A 390 -10.28 -5.93 19.21
CA GLU A 390 -11.19 -4.84 19.54
C GLU A 390 -10.45 -3.57 19.98
N ALA A 391 -9.26 -3.70 20.59
CA ALA A 391 -8.43 -2.54 20.94
C ALA A 391 -7.92 -1.81 19.68
N ILE A 392 -7.48 -2.55 18.65
CA ILE A 392 -7.05 -1.95 17.37
C ILE A 392 -8.23 -1.28 16.66
N ILE A 393 -9.38 -1.97 16.60
CA ILE A 393 -10.60 -1.44 15.96
C ILE A 393 -11.09 -0.17 16.68
N SER A 394 -11.11 -0.19 18.02
CA SER A 394 -11.52 0.96 18.83
C SER A 394 -10.57 2.13 18.65
N TYR A 395 -9.26 1.86 18.66
CA TYR A 395 -8.23 2.87 18.43
C TYR A 395 -8.46 3.60 17.11
N GLN A 396 -8.54 2.84 16.02
CA GLN A 396 -8.74 3.38 14.68
C GLN A 396 -10.04 4.19 14.60
N LYS A 397 -11.14 3.65 15.14
CA LYS A 397 -12.43 4.35 15.12
C LYS A 397 -12.36 5.70 15.84
N GLU A 398 -11.70 5.76 16.98
CA GLU A 398 -11.58 7.01 17.75
C GLU A 398 -10.67 8.03 17.05
N THR A 399 -9.54 7.60 16.49
CA THR A 399 -8.64 8.49 15.74
C THR A 399 -9.29 8.98 14.45
N CYS A 400 -10.05 8.15 13.72
CA CYS A 400 -10.85 8.57 12.55
C CYS A 400 -11.83 9.72 12.89
N LEU A 401 -12.29 9.79 14.15
CA LEU A 401 -13.25 10.80 14.64
C LEU A 401 -12.58 12.02 15.28
N GLY A 402 -11.24 12.11 15.25
CA GLY A 402 -10.49 13.25 15.75
C GLY A 402 -10.03 13.12 17.21
N THR A 403 -10.21 11.96 17.86
CA THR A 403 -9.60 11.73 19.18
C THR A 403 -8.09 11.65 19.04
N SER A 404 -7.35 12.31 19.95
CA SER A 404 -5.88 12.29 19.89
C SER A 404 -5.33 10.86 20.08
N PRO A 405 -4.23 10.49 19.38
CA PRO A 405 -3.63 9.15 19.47
C PRO A 405 -3.42 8.64 20.90
N ALA A 406 -2.92 9.50 21.80
CA ALA A 406 -2.66 9.10 23.19
C ALA A 406 -3.95 8.74 23.94
N LEU A 407 -5.01 9.54 23.78
CA LEU A 407 -6.30 9.30 24.43
C LEU A 407 -7.01 8.09 23.81
N ALA A 408 -7.00 7.96 22.48
CA ALA A 408 -7.58 6.82 21.79
C ALA A 408 -6.94 5.50 22.23
N LEU A 409 -5.61 5.45 22.39
CA LEU A 409 -4.92 4.25 22.86
C LEU A 409 -5.29 3.92 24.31
N GLN A 410 -5.38 4.94 25.16
CA GLN A 410 -5.78 4.76 26.55
C GLN A 410 -7.23 4.26 26.66
N ASN A 411 -8.14 4.79 25.87
CA ASN A 411 -9.54 4.34 25.82
C ASN A 411 -9.65 2.89 25.33
N ALA A 412 -8.89 2.54 24.30
CA ALA A 412 -8.91 1.21 23.70
C ALA A 412 -8.31 0.12 24.60
N THR A 413 -7.30 0.45 25.41
CA THR A 413 -6.53 -0.55 26.19
C THR A 413 -6.74 -0.45 27.70
N GLY A 414 -7.26 0.67 28.20
CA GLY A 414 -7.33 0.98 29.63
C GLY A 414 -5.98 1.28 30.28
N VAL A 415 -4.89 1.34 29.50
CA VAL A 415 -3.50 1.48 29.98
C VAL A 415 -2.87 2.75 29.40
N SER A 416 -1.91 3.34 30.12
CA SER A 416 -1.23 4.54 29.61
C SER A 416 -0.40 4.22 28.35
N PRO A 417 -0.38 5.11 27.35
CA PRO A 417 0.39 4.90 26.11
C PRO A 417 1.88 4.64 26.33
N ASP A 418 2.50 5.30 27.32
CA ASP A 418 3.91 5.07 27.68
C ASP A 418 4.15 3.65 28.20
N GLN A 419 3.19 3.10 28.96
CA GLN A 419 3.28 1.74 29.47
C GLN A 419 3.13 0.73 28.33
N ILE A 420 2.22 0.96 27.37
CA ILE A 420 2.09 0.15 26.15
C ILE A 420 3.40 0.12 25.36
N LEU A 421 4.02 1.28 25.13
CA LEU A 421 5.32 1.36 24.45
C LEU A 421 6.38 0.53 25.17
N LYS A 422 6.50 0.71 26.49
CA LYS A 422 7.47 -0.02 27.32
C LYS A 422 7.24 -1.53 27.26
N ASP A 423 6.01 -1.99 27.45
CA ASP A 423 5.68 -3.42 27.49
C ASP A 423 5.85 -4.09 26.13
N SER A 424 5.56 -3.36 25.04
CA SER A 424 5.81 -3.81 23.68
C SER A 424 7.30 -4.05 23.43
N LEU A 425 8.17 -3.13 23.86
CA LEU A 425 9.62 -3.27 23.73
C LEU A 425 10.18 -4.39 24.62
N LEU A 426 9.67 -4.55 25.84
CA LEU A 426 10.04 -5.66 26.72
C LEU A 426 9.66 -7.02 26.12
N ARG A 427 8.52 -7.10 25.45
CA ARG A 427 8.09 -8.31 24.74
C ARG A 427 8.98 -8.58 23.54
N PHE A 428 9.29 -7.55 22.75
CA PHE A 428 10.23 -7.67 21.63
C PHE A 428 11.56 -8.27 22.07
N GLU A 429 12.16 -7.79 23.16
CA GLU A 429 13.43 -8.30 23.67
C GLU A 429 13.38 -9.80 24.04
N LYS A 430 12.21 -10.33 24.42
CA LYS A 430 12.02 -11.76 24.69
C LYS A 430 11.87 -12.59 23.41
N ASP A 431 11.19 -12.03 22.41
CA ASP A 431 10.84 -12.75 21.17
C ASP A 431 11.98 -12.71 20.12
N LYS A 432 12.85 -11.70 20.17
CA LYS A 432 13.72 -11.35 19.02
C LYS A 432 14.70 -12.46 18.64
N ASP A 433 15.32 -13.13 19.61
CA ASP A 433 16.42 -14.06 19.34
C ASP A 433 15.94 -15.27 18.52
N ALA A 434 14.71 -15.73 18.78
CA ALA A 434 14.12 -16.83 18.01
C ALA A 434 13.89 -16.45 16.54
N ILE A 435 13.41 -15.23 16.28
CA ILE A 435 13.16 -14.73 14.93
C ILE A 435 14.48 -14.44 14.20
N LEU A 436 15.42 -13.75 14.86
CA LEU A 436 16.70 -13.38 14.27
C LEU A 436 17.57 -14.60 13.97
N LYS A 437 17.50 -15.66 14.80
CA LYS A 437 18.15 -16.95 14.51
C LYS A 437 17.62 -17.60 13.23
N MET A 438 16.35 -17.40 12.89
CA MET A 438 15.76 -17.86 11.62
C MET A 438 16.00 -16.89 10.47
N GLY A 439 16.76 -15.81 10.68
CA GLY A 439 16.79 -14.65 9.79
C GLY A 439 17.14 -14.97 8.34
N LYS A 440 18.16 -15.80 8.10
CA LYS A 440 18.55 -16.16 6.72
C LYS A 440 17.46 -16.96 5.99
N LYS A 441 16.84 -17.92 6.68
CA LYS A 441 15.70 -18.68 6.14
C LYS A 441 14.52 -17.75 5.82
N LEU A 442 14.20 -16.81 6.71
CA LEU A 442 13.10 -15.86 6.50
C LEU A 442 13.40 -14.91 5.34
N GLN A 443 14.61 -14.33 5.27
CA GLN A 443 15.04 -13.45 4.17
C GLN A 443 14.91 -14.13 2.80
N LEU A 444 15.21 -15.43 2.73
CA LEU A 444 15.19 -16.20 1.50
C LEU A 444 13.88 -16.97 1.27
N SER A 445 12.86 -16.75 2.11
CA SER A 445 11.59 -17.47 2.01
C SER A 445 10.97 -17.26 0.61
N GLY A 446 10.69 -18.34 -0.11
CA GLY A 446 10.16 -18.32 -1.48
C GLY A 446 11.19 -18.13 -2.59
N TYR A 447 12.48 -17.92 -2.29
CA TYR A 447 13.55 -17.95 -3.31
C TYR A 447 13.70 -19.39 -3.85
N SER A 448 14.25 -19.53 -5.06
CA SER A 448 14.51 -20.88 -5.59
C SER A 448 15.55 -21.63 -4.76
N THR A 449 15.32 -22.93 -4.63
CA THR A 449 16.29 -23.85 -4.02
C THR A 449 17.27 -24.31 -5.08
N MET A 450 18.56 -24.03 -4.86
CA MET A 450 19.63 -24.53 -5.71
C MET A 450 19.81 -26.02 -5.48
N ASN A 451 19.99 -26.79 -6.55
CA ASN A 451 20.18 -28.24 -6.47
C ASN A 451 21.63 -28.63 -6.74
N ALA A 452 22.13 -29.60 -5.96
CA ALA A 452 23.39 -30.26 -6.25
C ALA A 452 23.26 -31.16 -7.49
N LYS A 453 24.34 -31.29 -8.27
CA LYS A 453 24.42 -32.24 -9.41
C LYS A 453 24.34 -33.70 -8.97
N PHE A 454 24.70 -33.95 -7.70
CA PHE A 454 24.70 -35.27 -7.07
C PHE A 454 23.85 -35.23 -5.79
N PRO A 455 22.51 -35.30 -5.91
CA PRO A 455 21.60 -35.05 -4.79
C PRO A 455 21.74 -36.05 -3.64
N ALA A 456 22.04 -37.32 -3.94
CA ALA A 456 22.14 -38.37 -2.92
C ALA A 456 23.39 -38.19 -2.04
N GLU A 457 24.50 -37.86 -2.67
CA GLU A 457 25.80 -37.60 -2.06
C GLU A 457 25.74 -36.33 -1.22
N PHE A 458 25.18 -35.26 -1.77
CA PHE A 458 24.99 -34.01 -1.03
C PHE A 458 24.06 -34.19 0.17
N LYS A 459 22.95 -34.93 0.01
CA LYS A 459 22.05 -35.25 1.13
C LYS A 459 22.75 -36.06 2.21
N ASN A 460 23.51 -37.09 1.84
CA ASN A 460 24.26 -37.89 2.81
C ASN A 460 25.31 -37.05 3.55
N PHE A 461 25.97 -36.11 2.87
CA PHE A 461 26.84 -35.12 3.52
C PHE A 461 26.07 -34.23 4.50
N LEU A 462 24.90 -33.71 4.13
CA LEU A 462 24.10 -32.87 5.02
C LEU A 462 23.61 -33.62 6.27
N GLU A 463 23.38 -34.93 6.18
CA GLU A 463 22.92 -35.75 7.30
C GLU A 463 24.05 -36.22 8.21
N LYS A 464 25.25 -36.51 7.67
CA LYS A 464 26.35 -37.14 8.41
C LYS A 464 27.57 -36.24 8.61
N GLY A 465 27.71 -35.19 7.82
CA GLY A 465 28.93 -34.40 7.74
C GLY A 465 30.13 -35.21 7.22
N PHE A 466 31.33 -34.73 7.54
CA PHE A 466 32.57 -35.49 7.36
C PHE A 466 33.14 -35.84 8.73
N GLU A 467 33.47 -37.10 8.92
CA GLU A 467 34.23 -37.58 10.08
C GLU A 467 35.69 -37.73 9.66
N LEU A 468 36.54 -36.82 10.11
CA LEU A 468 37.97 -36.80 9.79
C LEU A 468 38.82 -36.73 11.07
N PRO A 469 40.01 -37.35 11.09
CA PRO A 469 40.85 -37.44 12.28
C PRO A 469 41.46 -36.08 12.67
N GLU A 470 41.75 -35.89 13.95
CA GLU A 470 42.33 -34.64 14.47
C GLU A 470 43.74 -34.34 13.97
N SER A 471 44.47 -35.36 13.47
CA SER A 471 45.79 -35.19 12.85
C SER A 471 45.73 -35.62 11.40
N ALA A 472 46.41 -34.87 10.54
CA ALA A 472 46.56 -35.25 9.14
C ALA A 472 47.38 -36.53 8.97
N LEU A 473 48.28 -36.86 9.92
CA LEU A 473 49.13 -38.06 9.88
C LEU A 473 48.31 -39.36 9.90
N ASP A 474 47.10 -39.34 10.47
CA ASP A 474 46.23 -40.50 10.57
C ASP A 474 45.59 -40.88 9.24
N ILE A 475 45.57 -39.96 8.27
CA ILE A 475 45.02 -40.21 6.93
C ILE A 475 46.06 -40.92 6.07
N LYS A 476 45.84 -42.19 5.75
CA LYS A 476 46.85 -43.02 5.07
C LYS A 476 46.62 -43.15 3.57
N THR A 477 45.38 -43.09 3.10
CA THR A 477 45.04 -43.34 1.69
C THR A 477 44.22 -42.21 1.10
N TYR A 478 44.31 -42.06 -0.23
CA TYR A 478 43.57 -41.05 -0.98
C TYR A 478 42.05 -41.14 -0.76
N THR A 479 41.55 -42.37 -0.63
CA THR A 479 40.13 -42.70 -0.49
C THR A 479 39.56 -42.41 0.89
N GLU A 480 40.40 -42.18 1.90
CA GLU A 480 39.96 -41.71 3.21
C GLU A 480 39.51 -40.24 3.17
N LEU A 481 39.93 -39.47 2.17
CA LEU A 481 39.42 -38.12 1.94
C LEU A 481 38.16 -38.15 1.07
N PRO A 482 37.09 -37.43 1.46
CA PRO A 482 35.87 -37.37 0.67
C PRO A 482 36.13 -36.78 -0.71
N ASP A 483 35.26 -37.12 -1.67
CA ASP A 483 35.26 -36.58 -3.03
C ASP A 483 34.31 -35.37 -3.06
N LEU A 484 34.88 -34.18 -2.93
CA LEU A 484 34.18 -32.90 -2.96
C LEU A 484 33.53 -32.65 -4.32
N GLN A 485 34.14 -33.16 -5.41
CA GLN A 485 33.60 -33.07 -6.78
C GLN A 485 32.35 -33.93 -6.98
N LYS A 486 32.10 -34.92 -6.12
CA LYS A 486 30.83 -35.68 -6.10
C LYS A 486 29.79 -35.14 -5.13
N ILE A 487 30.09 -34.06 -4.42
CA ILE A 487 29.20 -33.54 -3.36
C ILE A 487 28.74 -32.12 -3.70
N PHE A 488 29.68 -31.22 -3.95
CA PHE A 488 29.39 -29.79 -4.01
C PHE A 488 29.12 -29.19 -5.41
N PRO A 489 29.28 -29.87 -6.55
CA PRO A 489 28.81 -29.31 -7.82
C PRO A 489 27.31 -29.03 -7.83
N ALA A 490 26.90 -27.90 -8.43
CA ALA A 490 25.53 -27.39 -8.44
C ALA A 490 25.04 -27.06 -9.85
N HIS A 491 23.73 -27.11 -10.07
CA HIS A 491 23.08 -26.71 -11.33
C HIS A 491 22.91 -25.19 -11.42
N VAL A 492 23.98 -24.47 -11.76
CA VAL A 492 24.00 -22.99 -11.81
C VAL A 492 23.82 -22.42 -13.22
N GLU A 493 23.73 -23.27 -14.24
CA GLU A 493 23.83 -22.88 -15.65
C GLU A 493 22.77 -21.83 -16.05
N SER A 494 21.55 -21.96 -15.54
CA SER A 494 20.43 -21.04 -15.82
C SER A 494 20.64 -19.63 -15.24
N PHE A 495 21.45 -19.50 -14.18
CA PHE A 495 21.64 -18.27 -13.40
C PHE A 495 23.00 -17.60 -13.61
N SER A 496 24.03 -18.39 -13.91
CA SER A 496 25.41 -17.93 -14.04
C SER A 496 25.55 -16.80 -15.06
N GLY A 497 26.25 -15.73 -14.69
CA GLY A 497 26.40 -14.53 -15.53
C GLY A 497 25.18 -13.60 -15.57
N LYS A 498 23.99 -14.08 -15.19
CA LYS A 498 22.73 -13.31 -15.22
C LYS A 498 22.34 -12.74 -13.85
N LEU A 499 22.56 -13.50 -12.77
CA LEU A 499 22.21 -13.13 -11.41
C LEU A 499 23.35 -13.44 -10.43
N GLU A 500 23.55 -12.54 -9.49
CA GLU A 500 24.40 -12.74 -8.31
C GLU A 500 23.54 -12.63 -7.07
N GLY A 501 23.75 -13.51 -6.10
CA GLY A 501 23.04 -13.46 -4.82
C GLY A 501 22.78 -14.80 -4.17
N ASP A 502 22.01 -14.73 -3.09
CA ASP A 502 21.61 -15.89 -2.30
C ASP A 502 20.45 -16.68 -2.90
N PHE A 503 20.44 -17.98 -2.58
CA PHE A 503 19.43 -18.97 -2.88
C PHE A 503 19.25 -19.87 -1.65
N LEU A 504 18.11 -20.57 -1.57
CA LEU A 504 17.95 -21.64 -0.60
C LEU A 504 18.77 -22.87 -1.05
N GLY A 505 19.20 -23.68 -0.08
CA GLY A 505 19.77 -25.00 -0.32
C GLY A 505 18.92 -26.11 0.33
N PRO A 506 19.14 -27.38 -0.04
CA PRO A 506 18.49 -28.54 0.58
C PRO A 506 18.76 -28.64 2.10
N ASN A 507 17.81 -29.20 2.86
CA ASN A 507 17.89 -29.43 4.31
C ASN A 507 18.44 -28.25 5.15
N SER A 508 17.96 -27.03 4.89
CA SER A 508 18.37 -25.80 5.60
C SER A 508 19.81 -25.35 5.36
N SER A 509 20.46 -25.86 4.32
CA SER A 509 21.67 -25.22 3.77
C SER A 509 21.29 -23.99 2.94
N TYR A 510 22.30 -23.20 2.60
CA TYR A 510 22.17 -22.00 1.80
C TYR A 510 23.18 -22.01 0.67
N PHE A 511 22.91 -21.20 -0.35
CA PHE A 511 23.73 -21.13 -1.54
C PHE A 511 23.92 -19.67 -1.95
N TYR A 512 25.14 -19.30 -2.33
CA TYR A 512 25.44 -17.99 -2.89
C TYR A 512 26.12 -18.15 -4.24
N LEU A 513 25.61 -17.49 -5.28
CA LEU A 513 26.19 -17.46 -6.62
C LEU A 513 26.83 -16.10 -6.87
N TRP A 514 28.10 -16.08 -7.25
CA TRP A 514 28.74 -14.88 -7.78
C TRP A 514 28.48 -14.74 -9.28
N LYS A 515 28.43 -13.50 -9.79
CA LYS A 515 28.18 -13.21 -11.21
C LYS A 515 29.17 -13.90 -12.15
N LYS A 516 30.40 -14.14 -11.69
CA LYS A 516 31.46 -14.84 -12.44
C LYS A 516 31.28 -16.36 -12.51
N GLY A 517 30.25 -16.93 -11.87
CA GLY A 517 29.95 -18.37 -11.89
C GLY A 517 30.58 -19.19 -10.77
N ASN A 518 31.45 -18.60 -9.95
CA ASN A 518 31.84 -19.21 -8.67
C ASN A 518 30.62 -19.26 -7.75
N TYR A 519 30.58 -20.21 -6.83
CA TYR A 519 29.49 -20.30 -5.86
C TYR A 519 29.91 -20.95 -4.55
N ARG A 520 29.08 -20.78 -3.53
CA ARG A 520 29.32 -21.30 -2.20
C ARG A 520 28.08 -21.99 -1.66
N TRP A 521 28.23 -23.22 -1.22
CA TRP A 521 27.31 -23.87 -0.30
C TRP A 521 27.70 -23.55 1.14
N TYR A 522 26.73 -23.34 2.03
CA TYR A 522 27.05 -23.09 3.43
C TYR A 522 25.90 -23.48 4.36
N GLY A 523 26.26 -23.84 5.59
CA GLY A 523 25.35 -24.03 6.72
C GLY A 523 25.88 -23.32 7.96
N ASP A 524 25.30 -23.60 9.12
CA ASP A 524 25.65 -22.90 10.37
C ASP A 524 27.12 -23.11 10.80
N SER A 525 27.73 -24.24 10.43
CA SER A 525 29.05 -24.67 10.91
C SER A 525 30.05 -25.04 9.81
N TRP A 526 29.70 -24.83 8.53
CA TRP A 526 30.52 -25.21 7.39
C TRP A 526 30.26 -24.35 6.16
N GLU A 527 31.26 -24.25 5.27
CA GLU A 527 31.09 -23.69 3.93
C GLU A 527 31.93 -24.46 2.90
N ALA A 528 31.43 -24.56 1.67
CA ALA A 528 32.14 -25.12 0.53
C ALA A 528 32.13 -24.10 -0.62
N ASN A 529 33.29 -23.52 -0.90
CA ASN A 529 33.49 -22.61 -2.02
C ASN A 529 33.90 -23.42 -3.26
N VAL A 530 33.12 -23.34 -4.32
CA VAL A 530 33.37 -24.02 -5.59
C VAL A 530 33.82 -22.99 -6.62
N PHE A 531 35.00 -23.24 -7.17
CA PHE A 531 35.58 -22.50 -8.29
C PHE A 531 35.57 -23.45 -9.50
N PRO A 532 34.51 -23.43 -10.33
CA PRO A 532 34.37 -24.34 -11.46
C PRO A 532 35.60 -24.31 -12.37
N GLY A 533 36.10 -25.48 -12.77
CA GLY A 533 37.32 -25.61 -13.59
C GLY A 533 38.63 -25.31 -12.85
N ASN A 534 38.63 -25.31 -11.50
CA ASN A 534 39.83 -25.07 -10.71
C ASN A 534 39.87 -25.93 -9.45
N GLN A 535 39.09 -25.59 -8.42
CA GLN A 535 39.13 -26.26 -7.12
C GLN A 535 37.83 -26.10 -6.32
N ILE A 536 37.64 -26.99 -5.34
CA ILE A 536 36.65 -26.87 -4.27
C ILE A 536 37.39 -26.73 -2.95
N LEU A 537 37.01 -25.72 -2.17
CA LEU A 537 37.53 -25.45 -0.83
C LEU A 537 36.40 -25.63 0.19
N TYR A 538 36.46 -26.69 0.98
CA TYR A 538 35.55 -26.93 2.09
C TYR A 538 36.20 -26.53 3.41
N ARG A 539 35.46 -25.80 4.24
CA ARG A 539 35.83 -25.42 5.60
C ARG A 539 34.78 -25.96 6.56
N GLY A 540 35.20 -26.87 7.44
CA GLY A 540 34.45 -27.26 8.63
C GLY A 540 34.78 -26.35 9.80
N SER A 541 34.27 -26.66 10.99
CA SER A 541 34.45 -25.81 12.18
C SER A 541 35.91 -25.63 12.61
N ASN A 542 36.78 -26.60 12.31
CA ASN A 542 38.19 -26.58 12.69
C ASN A 542 39.13 -27.29 11.70
N PHE A 543 38.64 -27.65 10.51
CA PHE A 543 39.45 -28.32 9.49
C PHE A 543 39.13 -27.81 8.09
N THR A 544 40.04 -28.03 7.15
CA THR A 544 39.87 -27.62 5.75
C THR A 544 40.17 -28.79 4.81
N LEU A 545 39.35 -28.93 3.77
CA LEU A 545 39.61 -29.83 2.65
C LEU A 545 39.72 -29.01 1.37
N ILE A 546 40.67 -29.35 0.52
CA ILE A 546 40.83 -28.76 -0.81
C ILE A 546 40.90 -29.87 -1.83
N GLU A 547 40.11 -29.79 -2.89
CA GLU A 547 40.17 -30.69 -4.03
C GLU A 547 40.28 -29.90 -5.33
N TRP A 548 41.37 -30.13 -6.06
CA TRP A 548 41.57 -29.51 -7.38
C TRP A 548 40.95 -30.39 -8.47
N GLU A 549 40.58 -29.79 -9.59
CA GLU A 549 39.96 -30.49 -10.74
C GLU A 549 40.82 -31.67 -11.25
N GLY A 550 42.15 -31.55 -11.17
CA GLY A 550 43.07 -32.63 -11.53
C GLY A 550 43.12 -33.81 -10.56
N GLY A 551 42.24 -33.87 -9.55
CA GLY A 551 42.14 -34.95 -8.58
C GLY A 551 43.12 -34.85 -7.41
N LYS A 552 43.95 -33.80 -7.32
CA LYS A 552 44.77 -33.52 -6.14
C LYS A 552 43.84 -33.22 -4.94
N LYS A 553 44.16 -33.75 -3.76
CA LYS A 553 43.42 -33.50 -2.51
C LYS A 553 44.35 -33.01 -1.40
N GLN A 554 43.86 -32.14 -0.53
CA GLN A 554 44.54 -31.71 0.68
C GLN A 554 43.58 -31.72 1.86
N TYR A 555 44.04 -32.20 3.00
CA TYR A 555 43.39 -32.05 4.29
C TYR A 555 44.30 -31.28 5.24
N ILE A 556 43.76 -30.24 5.87
CA ILE A 556 44.42 -29.48 6.94
C ILE A 556 43.62 -29.73 8.20
N SER A 557 44.27 -30.33 9.19
CA SER A 557 43.62 -30.77 10.42
C SER A 557 43.43 -29.62 11.42
N PRO A 558 42.69 -29.86 12.51
CA PRO A 558 42.61 -28.95 13.65
C PRO A 558 43.95 -28.62 14.31
N LYS A 559 44.94 -29.51 14.21
CA LYS A 559 46.31 -29.28 14.75
C LYS A 559 47.17 -28.43 13.82
N GLY A 560 46.69 -28.10 12.63
CA GLY A 560 47.40 -27.34 11.60
C GLY A 560 48.35 -28.18 10.75
N ASP A 561 48.59 -29.46 11.09
CA ASP A 561 49.27 -30.39 10.18
C ASP A 561 48.38 -30.69 8.97
N SER A 562 49.00 -31.05 7.85
CA SER A 562 48.27 -31.33 6.61
C SER A 562 48.83 -32.50 5.84
N VAL A 563 47.96 -33.16 5.08
CA VAL A 563 48.33 -34.17 4.10
C VAL A 563 47.87 -33.71 2.73
N ILE A 564 48.76 -33.80 1.75
CA ILE A 564 48.49 -33.50 0.35
C ILE A 564 48.65 -34.79 -0.43
N PHE A 565 47.58 -35.24 -1.08
CA PHE A 565 47.63 -36.29 -2.08
C PHE A 565 47.68 -35.67 -3.47
N PHE A 566 48.75 -35.91 -4.22
CA PHE A 566 48.87 -35.44 -5.60
C PHE A 566 48.09 -36.33 -6.58
N ASN A 567 47.95 -37.62 -6.24
CA ASN A 567 47.14 -38.62 -6.93
C ASN A 567 46.93 -39.82 -5.96
N LEU A 568 46.46 -40.96 -6.48
CA LEU A 568 46.22 -42.18 -5.69
C LEU A 568 47.50 -42.76 -5.03
N GLU A 569 48.66 -42.52 -5.62
CA GLU A 569 49.93 -43.17 -5.25
C GLU A 569 50.90 -42.24 -4.51
N SER A 570 50.76 -40.92 -4.71
CA SER A 570 51.69 -39.91 -4.21
C SER A 570 51.05 -39.00 -3.18
N LYS A 571 51.71 -38.88 -2.02
CA LYS A 571 51.32 -37.97 -0.93
C LYS A 571 52.50 -37.36 -0.20
N SER A 572 52.26 -36.24 0.48
CA SER A 572 53.20 -35.55 1.35
C SER A 572 52.49 -35.08 2.62
N TYR A 573 53.17 -35.12 3.76
CA TYR A 573 52.68 -34.57 5.03
C TYR A 573 53.47 -33.32 5.38
N LEU A 574 52.78 -32.32 5.91
CA LEU A 574 53.36 -31.06 6.37
C LEU A 574 52.99 -30.82 7.83
N ASP A 575 53.93 -30.31 8.63
CA ASP A 575 53.66 -29.81 9.97
C ASP A 575 52.88 -28.47 9.91
N ALA A 576 52.51 -27.94 11.09
CA ALA A 576 51.79 -26.67 11.19
C ALA A 576 52.58 -25.44 10.69
N SER A 577 53.89 -25.58 10.50
CA SER A 577 54.78 -24.55 9.92
C SER A 577 54.99 -24.73 8.42
N GLY A 578 54.39 -25.76 7.81
CA GLY A 578 54.51 -26.07 6.39
C GLY A 578 55.76 -26.87 6.02
N ASN A 579 56.52 -27.39 6.98
CA ASN A 579 57.69 -28.23 6.70
C ASN A 579 57.27 -29.67 6.46
N GLN A 580 57.95 -30.34 5.53
CA GLN A 580 57.67 -31.74 5.22
C GLN A 580 58.03 -32.66 6.40
N ILE A 581 57.12 -33.55 6.76
CA ILE A 581 57.30 -34.53 7.84
C ILE A 581 57.02 -35.94 7.34
N THR A 582 57.59 -36.93 8.02
CA THR A 582 57.35 -38.36 7.75
C THR A 582 56.38 -38.90 8.82
N PRO A 583 55.33 -39.66 8.44
CA PRO A 583 54.32 -40.17 9.37
C PRO A 583 54.83 -41.02 10.52
#